data_AF-A0A350HER1-F1
#
_entry.id   AF-A0A350HER1-F1
#
_cell.length_a   1.000
_cell.length_b   1.000
_cell.length_c   1.000
_cell.angle_alpha   90.00
_cell.angle_beta   90.00
_cell.angle_gamma   90.00
#
_symmetry.space_group_name_H-M   'P 1'
#
loop_
_entity.id
_entity.type
_entity.pdbx_description
1 polymer ?
#
loop_
_entity_poly.entity_id
_entity_poly.type
_entity_poly.pdbx_seq_one_letter_code
_entity_poly.pdbx_strand_id
1 'polypeptide(L)'
;MVFCMLNTLVDLYLHFYYTVQAVLGRQFVVVDVDAQHLVLYRYGVSQVSYSVSTSKFGMGEKQDSYQTPRGWFRICECIGGQADLDVVFKGREPHGKYDGQLSAEQDPILARVIRLDGLQQRNKNTLQRYIYIHGSPSHGVLNGENTSIGCVRMCPEDVAKLYSEMHVGTLVYIHDRKKSLPWQPSYFSSLKMLCS
;
A
#
# COMPACT_ATOMS: atom_id res chain seq x y z
N MET A 1 -21.36 17.01 -15.32
CA MET A 1 -20.35 16.54 -16.29
C MET A 1 -19.01 17.24 -16.14
N VAL A 2 -18.95 18.59 -16.14
CA VAL A 2 -17.70 19.38 -16.03
C VAL A 2 -16.85 19.06 -14.79
N PHE A 3 -17.47 18.96 -13.60
CA PHE A 3 -16.74 18.67 -12.35
C PHE A 3 -16.09 17.28 -12.32
N CYS A 4 -16.78 16.27 -12.88
CA CYS A 4 -16.24 14.92 -13.02
C CYS A 4 -15.03 14.90 -13.96
N MET A 5 -15.13 15.60 -15.09
CA MET A 5 -14.04 15.72 -16.07
C MET A 5 -12.81 16.43 -15.46
N LEU A 6 -13.03 17.49 -14.67
CA LEU A 6 -11.95 18.20 -13.99
C LEU A 6 -11.23 17.31 -12.97
N ASN A 7 -11.97 16.54 -12.16
CA ASN A 7 -11.37 15.61 -11.19
C ASN A 7 -10.53 14.53 -11.88
N THR A 8 -10.99 14.00 -13.01
CA THR A 8 -10.23 13.02 -13.80
C THR A 8 -8.94 13.62 -14.35
N LEU A 9 -8.98 14.85 -14.88
CA LEU A 9 -7.78 15.54 -15.37
C LEU A 9 -6.78 15.81 -14.25
N VAL A 10 -7.26 16.23 -13.08
CA VAL A 10 -6.42 16.43 -11.89
C VAL A 10 -5.77 15.11 -11.46
N ASP A 11 -6.52 14.01 -11.41
CA ASP A 11 -5.97 12.71 -11.04
C ASP A 11 -4.96 12.17 -12.05
N LEU A 12 -5.16 12.45 -13.34
CA LEU A 12 -4.21 12.11 -14.38
C LEU A 12 -2.92 12.92 -14.23
N TYR A 13 -3.03 14.24 -14.01
CA TYR A 13 -1.88 15.10 -13.74
C TYR A 13 -1.10 14.62 -12.51
N LEU A 14 -1.78 14.36 -11.39
CA LEU A 14 -1.16 13.88 -10.16
C LEU A 14 -0.52 12.51 -10.38
N HIS A 15 -1.15 11.63 -11.16
CA HIS A 15 -0.58 10.33 -11.51
C HIS A 15 0.76 10.47 -12.23
N PHE A 16 0.85 11.33 -13.25
CA PHE A 16 2.11 11.58 -13.96
C PHE A 16 3.13 12.28 -13.06
N TYR A 17 2.72 13.31 -12.31
CA TYR A 17 3.58 14.05 -11.41
C TYR A 17 4.28 13.12 -10.40
N TYR A 18 3.51 12.28 -9.69
CA TYR A 18 4.09 11.35 -8.71
C TYR A 18 4.85 10.18 -9.34
N THR A 19 4.49 9.77 -10.57
CA THR A 19 5.30 8.80 -11.32
C THR A 19 6.70 9.35 -11.59
N VAL A 20 6.81 10.59 -12.06
CA VAL A 20 8.11 11.23 -12.30
C VAL A 20 8.90 11.37 -10.99
N GLN A 21 8.26 11.83 -9.92
CA GLN A 21 8.90 11.98 -8.60
C GLN A 21 9.39 10.63 -8.05
N ALA A 22 8.63 9.55 -8.22
CA ALA A 22 9.02 8.22 -7.78
C ALA A 22 10.24 7.71 -8.55
N VAL A 23 10.23 7.81 -9.88
CA VAL A 23 11.31 7.31 -10.75
C VAL A 23 12.61 8.11 -10.58
N LEU A 24 12.52 9.43 -10.46
CA LEU A 24 13.69 10.30 -10.22
C LEU A 24 14.12 10.31 -8.75
N GLY A 25 13.26 9.85 -7.86
CA GLY A 25 13.51 9.77 -6.43
C GLY A 25 14.49 8.66 -6.06
N ARG A 26 14.96 8.71 -4.80
CA ARG A 26 15.86 7.70 -4.25
C ARG A 26 15.19 6.33 -4.15
N GLN A 27 13.94 6.30 -3.69
CA GLN A 27 13.21 5.05 -3.44
C GLN A 27 11.70 5.28 -3.41
N PHE A 28 10.96 4.22 -3.75
CA PHE A 28 9.50 4.12 -3.62
C PHE A 28 9.10 2.65 -3.54
N VAL A 29 7.87 2.39 -3.15
CA VAL A 29 7.34 1.04 -2.99
C VAL A 29 6.15 0.82 -3.92
N VAL A 30 6.02 -0.39 -4.42
CA VAL A 30 4.94 -0.80 -5.31
C VAL A 30 4.24 -2.02 -4.74
N VAL A 31 2.93 -1.97 -4.61
CA VAL A 31 2.09 -3.09 -4.20
C VAL A 31 1.28 -3.56 -5.38
N ASP A 32 1.53 -4.80 -5.80
CA ASP A 32 0.73 -5.51 -6.80
C ASP A 32 -0.30 -6.38 -6.06
N VAL A 33 -1.57 -5.99 -6.18
CA VAL A 33 -2.71 -6.62 -5.53
C VAL A 33 -3.12 -7.93 -6.20
N ASP A 34 -2.79 -8.17 -7.46
CA ASP A 34 -3.09 -9.49 -8.06
C ASP A 34 -1.96 -10.49 -7.75
N ALA A 35 -0.72 -9.99 -7.67
CA ALA A 35 0.44 -10.79 -7.33
C ALA A 35 0.58 -11.08 -5.84
N GLN A 36 -0.08 -10.30 -4.98
CA GLN A 36 0.17 -10.29 -3.53
C GLN A 36 1.64 -10.06 -3.18
N HIS A 37 2.26 -9.09 -3.86
CA HIS A 37 3.65 -8.70 -3.62
C HIS A 37 3.82 -7.20 -3.43
N LEU A 38 4.77 -6.85 -2.57
CA LEU A 38 5.27 -5.50 -2.38
C LEU A 38 6.73 -5.46 -2.81
N VAL A 39 7.07 -4.57 -3.73
CA VAL A 39 8.42 -4.42 -4.27
C VAL A 39 8.99 -3.06 -3.89
N LEU A 40 10.16 -3.06 -3.29
CA LEU A 40 10.95 -1.86 -3.06
C LEU A 40 11.77 -1.53 -4.31
N TYR A 41 11.61 -0.31 -4.81
CA TYR A 41 12.43 0.25 -5.87
C TYR A 41 13.44 1.24 -5.30
N ARG A 42 14.68 1.17 -5.78
CA ARG A 42 15.73 2.17 -5.52
C ARG A 42 16.28 2.68 -6.84
N TYR A 43 16.32 4.00 -7.01
CA TYR A 43 16.78 4.64 -8.25
C TYR A 43 16.12 4.05 -9.51
N GLY A 44 14.80 3.79 -9.43
CA GLY A 44 14.03 3.20 -10.53
C GLY A 44 14.20 1.69 -10.75
N VAL A 45 15.04 1.00 -9.98
CA VAL A 45 15.32 -0.45 -10.14
C VAL A 45 14.69 -1.25 -8.99
N SER A 46 13.99 -2.34 -9.31
CA SER A 46 13.42 -3.26 -8.31
C SER A 46 14.54 -3.97 -7.53
N GLN A 47 14.49 -3.92 -6.20
CA GLN A 47 15.54 -4.46 -5.33
C GLN A 47 15.07 -5.69 -4.55
N VAL A 48 13.99 -5.54 -3.79
CA VAL A 48 13.49 -6.58 -2.87
C VAL A 48 11.99 -6.73 -3.04
N SER A 49 11.52 -7.97 -3.03
CA SER A 49 10.10 -8.31 -3.06
C SER A 49 9.70 -9.00 -1.76
N TYR A 50 8.55 -8.61 -1.23
CA TYR A 50 7.93 -9.17 -0.04
C TYR A 50 6.56 -9.72 -0.39
N SER A 51 6.16 -10.82 0.23
CA SER A 51 4.77 -11.28 0.18
C SER A 51 3.89 -10.34 0.99
N VAL A 52 2.68 -10.07 0.50
CA VAL A 52 1.68 -9.29 1.22
C VAL A 52 0.32 -9.98 1.21
N SER A 53 -0.62 -9.49 2.02
CA SER A 53 -2.04 -9.78 1.90
C SER A 53 -2.86 -8.51 1.87
N THR A 54 -3.59 -8.30 0.78
CA THR A 54 -4.49 -7.16 0.60
C THR A 54 -5.95 -7.59 0.76
N SER A 55 -6.89 -6.67 0.51
CA SER A 55 -8.28 -6.89 0.85
C SER A 55 -8.94 -8.02 0.06
N LYS A 56 -9.67 -8.88 0.78
CA LYS A 56 -10.56 -9.91 0.20
C LYS A 56 -11.73 -9.32 -0.59
N PHE A 57 -12.05 -8.04 -0.35
CA PHE A 57 -13.09 -7.30 -1.07
C PHE A 57 -12.58 -6.68 -2.39
N GLY A 58 -11.32 -6.97 -2.74
CA GLY A 58 -10.66 -6.42 -3.91
C GLY A 58 -10.27 -4.96 -3.70
N MET A 59 -10.29 -4.19 -4.78
CA MET A 59 -9.78 -2.83 -4.79
C MET A 59 -10.83 -1.76 -4.99
N GLY A 60 -10.70 -0.65 -4.28
CA GLY A 60 -11.59 0.50 -4.40
C GLY A 60 -11.41 1.54 -3.31
N GLU A 61 -11.93 2.73 -3.61
CA GLU A 61 -11.70 3.93 -2.82
C GLU A 61 -12.96 4.39 -2.07
N LYS A 62 -14.09 3.70 -2.25
CA LYS A 62 -15.35 4.09 -1.59
C LYS A 62 -15.23 3.90 -0.07
N GLN A 63 -15.80 4.83 0.69
CA GLN A 63 -15.93 4.73 2.14
C GLN A 63 -16.68 3.43 2.51
N ASP A 64 -16.25 2.79 3.60
CA ASP A 64 -16.83 1.55 4.15
C ASP A 64 -16.87 0.35 3.17
N SER A 65 -16.08 0.42 2.09
CA SER A 65 -15.98 -0.68 1.12
C SER A 65 -15.12 -1.84 1.59
N TYR A 66 -14.29 -1.61 2.61
CA TYR A 66 -13.24 -2.54 3.07
C TYR A 66 -12.22 -2.94 1.97
N GLN A 67 -12.22 -2.26 0.83
CA GLN A 67 -11.34 -2.55 -0.30
C GLN A 67 -9.98 -1.87 -0.15
N THR A 68 -8.93 -2.44 -0.73
CA THR A 68 -7.61 -1.78 -0.78
C THR A 68 -7.63 -0.66 -1.84
N PRO A 69 -7.32 0.60 -1.49
CA PRO A 69 -7.39 1.71 -2.45
C PRO A 69 -6.24 1.64 -3.47
N ARG A 70 -6.45 2.19 -4.66
CA ARG A 70 -5.43 2.23 -5.73
C ARG A 70 -4.79 3.60 -5.89
N GLY A 71 -3.64 3.60 -6.56
CA GLY A 71 -2.96 4.81 -7.02
C GLY A 71 -1.74 5.17 -6.20
N TRP A 72 -1.42 6.46 -6.20
CA TRP A 72 -0.29 7.01 -5.46
C TRP A 72 -0.68 7.42 -4.05
N PHE A 73 0.22 7.12 -3.13
CA PHE A 73 0.15 7.44 -1.72
C PHE A 73 1.51 7.94 -1.25
N ARG A 74 1.52 8.60 -0.10
CA ARG A 74 2.74 8.87 0.67
C ARG A 74 2.65 8.20 2.02
N ILE A 75 3.79 7.77 2.56
CA ILE A 75 3.89 7.43 3.97
C ILE A 75 3.77 8.72 4.77
N CYS A 76 2.76 8.83 5.64
CA CYS A 76 2.57 10.01 6.48
C CYS A 76 3.08 9.81 7.92
N GLU A 77 3.17 8.56 8.38
CA GLU A 77 3.65 8.23 9.72
C GLU A 77 4.15 6.78 9.77
N CYS A 78 5.18 6.55 10.59
CA CYS A 78 5.82 5.26 10.82
C CYS A 78 5.82 4.97 12.33
N ILE A 79 5.15 3.92 12.77
CA ILE A 79 4.94 3.58 14.19
C ILE A 79 5.57 2.23 14.52
N GLY A 80 6.10 2.11 15.74
CA GLY A 80 6.63 0.86 16.27
C GLY A 80 8.12 0.63 16.08
N GLY A 81 8.92 1.67 15.79
CA GLY A 81 10.35 1.51 15.50
C GLY A 81 11.16 0.75 16.56
N GLN A 82 10.78 0.86 17.84
CA GLN A 82 11.43 0.17 18.98
C GLN A 82 10.65 -1.06 19.48
N ALA A 83 9.53 -1.41 18.84
CA ALA A 83 8.71 -2.53 19.28
C ALA A 83 9.32 -3.87 18.84
N ASP A 84 9.16 -4.90 19.68
CA ASP A 84 9.44 -6.28 19.27
C ASP A 84 8.49 -6.72 18.15
N LEU A 85 8.86 -7.78 17.42
CA LEU A 85 8.06 -8.29 16.29
C LEU A 85 6.69 -8.83 16.72
N ASP A 86 6.56 -9.27 17.97
CA ASP A 86 5.33 -9.82 18.54
C ASP A 86 4.45 -8.75 19.19
N VAL A 87 4.85 -7.47 19.23
CA VAL A 87 4.03 -6.41 19.82
C VAL A 87 2.79 -6.16 18.98
N VAL A 88 1.62 -6.20 19.62
CA VAL A 88 0.32 -5.87 19.04
C VAL A 88 0.06 -4.37 19.23
N PHE A 89 -0.48 -3.71 18.21
CA PHE A 89 -0.90 -2.31 18.26
C PHE A 89 -2.43 -2.21 18.26
N LYS A 90 -2.97 -1.39 19.16
CA LYS A 90 -4.39 -1.00 19.17
C LYS A 90 -4.49 0.53 19.20
N GLY A 91 -5.27 1.11 18.29
CA GLY A 91 -5.37 2.57 18.17
C GLY A 91 -4.05 3.25 17.81
N ARG A 92 -3.07 2.50 17.29
CA ARG A 92 -1.66 2.89 17.02
C ARG A 92 -0.74 2.97 18.25
N GLU A 93 -1.21 2.50 19.40
CA GLU A 93 -0.40 2.37 20.61
C GLU A 93 -0.02 0.91 20.87
N PRO A 94 1.17 0.61 21.42
CA PRO A 94 1.55 -0.73 21.86
C PRO A 94 0.55 -1.27 22.89
N HIS A 95 0.10 -2.52 22.72
CA HIS A 95 -0.93 -3.16 23.53
C HIS A 95 -0.52 -4.58 23.99
N GLY A 96 0.76 -4.76 24.31
CA GLY A 96 1.31 -6.04 24.75
C GLY A 96 1.75 -6.93 23.59
N LYS A 97 2.05 -8.18 23.91
CA LYS A 97 2.58 -9.19 22.96
C LYS A 97 1.47 -10.08 22.43
N TYR A 98 1.64 -10.54 21.20
CA TYR A 98 0.76 -11.50 20.56
C TYR A 98 0.90 -12.86 21.24
N ASP A 99 -0.20 -13.37 21.77
CA ASP A 99 -0.28 -14.62 22.54
C ASP A 99 -0.80 -15.81 21.72
N GLY A 100 -1.01 -15.61 20.41
CA GLY A 100 -1.58 -16.62 19.52
C GLY A 100 -3.11 -16.77 19.60
N GLN A 101 -3.79 -16.05 20.49
CA GLN A 101 -5.25 -16.19 20.67
C GLN A 101 -6.06 -15.34 19.69
N LEU A 102 -5.51 -14.23 19.19
CA LEU A 102 -6.22 -13.43 18.18
C LEU A 102 -6.16 -14.11 16.81
N SER A 103 -7.33 -14.33 16.22
CA SER A 103 -7.44 -14.90 14.87
C SER A 103 -7.06 -13.86 13.81
N ALA A 104 -6.63 -14.31 12.63
CA ALA A 104 -6.33 -13.43 11.50
C ALA A 104 -7.54 -12.60 11.04
N GLU A 105 -8.76 -13.07 11.33
CA GLU A 105 -10.01 -12.37 11.05
C GLU A 105 -10.21 -11.11 11.91
N GLN A 106 -9.62 -11.08 13.11
CA GLN A 106 -9.65 -9.92 14.00
C GLN A 106 -8.66 -8.82 13.58
N ASP A 107 -7.93 -9.04 12.49
CA ASP A 107 -6.94 -8.11 11.91
C ASP A 107 -5.94 -7.52 12.93
N PRO A 108 -5.28 -8.37 13.74
CA PRO A 108 -4.29 -7.86 14.69
C PRO A 108 -3.12 -7.21 13.92
N ILE A 109 -2.76 -6.02 14.36
CA ILE A 109 -1.68 -5.21 13.80
C ILE A 109 -0.44 -5.46 14.65
N LEU A 110 0.61 -6.03 14.06
CA LEU A 110 1.84 -6.43 14.74
C LEU A 110 3.06 -5.66 14.24
N ALA A 111 4.12 -5.66 15.06
CA ALA A 111 5.47 -5.20 14.77
C ALA A 111 5.59 -3.72 14.38
N ARG A 112 5.10 -3.34 13.20
CA ARG A 112 5.23 -2.00 12.62
C ARG A 112 3.93 -1.58 11.97
N VAL A 113 3.65 -0.27 12.00
CA VAL A 113 2.52 0.35 11.30
C VAL A 113 3.04 1.49 10.43
N ILE A 114 2.85 1.37 9.13
CA ILE A 114 3.20 2.40 8.15
C ILE A 114 1.89 2.97 7.60
N ARG A 115 1.61 4.24 7.92
CA ARG A 115 0.34 4.89 7.56
C ARG A 115 0.43 5.54 6.20
N LEU A 116 -0.62 5.33 5.39
CA LEU A 116 -0.71 5.85 4.04
C LEU A 116 -1.68 7.05 3.97
N ASP A 117 -1.28 8.06 3.21
CA ASP A 117 -2.11 9.21 2.84
C ASP A 117 -2.26 9.27 1.32
N GLY A 118 -3.50 9.48 0.86
CA GLY A 118 -3.86 9.44 -0.55
C GLY A 118 -3.47 10.70 -1.29
N LEU A 119 -2.74 10.56 -2.40
CA LEU A 119 -2.23 11.69 -3.17
C LEU A 119 -3.10 12.10 -4.37
N GLN A 120 -4.14 11.33 -4.67
CA GLN A 120 -5.06 11.55 -5.78
C GLN A 120 -6.48 11.80 -5.25
N GLN A 121 -7.28 12.63 -5.94
CA GLN A 121 -8.65 12.93 -5.57
C GLN A 121 -9.47 11.68 -5.28
N ARG A 122 -9.33 10.65 -6.13
CA ARG A 122 -10.01 9.36 -5.91
C ARG A 122 -9.66 8.67 -4.59
N ASN A 123 -8.45 8.83 -4.06
CA ASN A 123 -7.95 8.08 -2.90
C ASN A 123 -7.68 8.95 -1.66
N LYS A 124 -8.08 10.24 -1.67
CA LYS A 124 -7.87 11.19 -0.56
C LYS A 124 -8.42 10.74 0.79
N ASN A 125 -9.44 9.88 0.81
CA ASN A 125 -10.04 9.37 2.04
C ASN A 125 -9.21 8.25 2.72
N THR A 126 -8.08 7.83 2.13
CA THR A 126 -7.28 6.69 2.63
C THR A 126 -6.86 6.84 4.09
N LEU A 127 -6.50 8.04 4.53
CA LEU A 127 -6.10 8.29 5.91
C LEU A 127 -7.26 8.08 6.91
N GLN A 128 -8.46 8.52 6.52
CA GLN A 128 -9.70 8.37 7.31
C GLN A 128 -10.16 6.91 7.34
N ARG A 129 -9.80 6.14 6.32
CA ARG A 129 -10.08 4.69 6.20
C ARG A 129 -9.04 3.82 6.90
N TYR A 130 -8.05 4.41 7.58
CA TYR A 130 -7.04 3.70 8.37
C TYR A 130 -6.27 2.62 7.59
N ILE A 131 -5.93 2.89 6.32
CA ILE A 131 -5.19 1.95 5.49
C ILE A 131 -3.70 2.00 5.83
N TYR A 132 -3.15 0.86 6.22
CA TYR A 132 -1.75 0.70 6.64
C TYR A 132 -1.03 -0.36 5.82
N ILE A 133 0.30 -0.25 5.80
CA ILE A 133 1.17 -1.43 5.64
C ILE A 133 1.59 -1.85 7.04
N HIS A 134 1.32 -3.09 7.44
CA HIS A 134 1.59 -3.53 8.81
C HIS A 134 1.91 -5.03 8.92
N GLY A 135 2.51 -5.40 10.06
CA GLY A 135 2.72 -6.80 10.41
C GLY A 135 1.41 -7.48 10.80
N SER A 136 1.28 -8.76 10.49
CA SER A 136 0.15 -9.60 10.88
C SER A 136 0.66 -11.00 11.23
N PRO A 137 -0.05 -11.80 12.04
CA PRO A 137 0.35 -13.18 12.33
C PRO A 137 0.55 -13.94 11.02
N SER A 138 1.71 -14.56 10.85
CA SER A 138 2.17 -15.12 9.57
C SER A 138 1.34 -16.33 9.11
N HIS A 139 0.73 -17.08 10.04
CA HIS A 139 -0.11 -18.23 9.72
C HIS A 139 -1.37 -17.81 8.94
N GLY A 140 -1.38 -18.11 7.64
CA GLY A 140 -2.54 -17.94 6.75
C GLY A 140 -2.64 -16.59 6.03
N VAL A 141 -1.76 -15.62 6.33
CA VAL A 141 -1.81 -14.29 5.70
C VAL A 141 -1.00 -14.24 4.40
N LEU A 142 0.09 -15.00 4.27
CA LEU A 142 1.07 -14.84 3.17
C LEU A 142 1.14 -16.05 2.22
N ASN A 143 0.03 -16.72 2.00
CA ASN A 143 -0.10 -17.82 1.02
C ASN A 143 -0.47 -17.34 -0.40
N GLY A 144 -0.42 -16.02 -0.64
CA GLY A 144 -0.84 -15.41 -1.90
C GLY A 144 -2.34 -15.11 -2.00
N GLU A 145 -3.09 -15.25 -0.90
CA GLU A 145 -4.51 -14.91 -0.85
C GLU A 145 -4.77 -13.51 -0.32
N ASN A 146 -5.86 -12.91 -0.80
CA ASN A 146 -6.40 -11.66 -0.31
C ASN A 146 -7.22 -11.94 0.96
N THR A 147 -6.72 -11.58 2.14
CA THR A 147 -7.38 -11.90 3.42
C THR A 147 -7.69 -10.67 4.28
N SER A 148 -7.16 -9.49 3.94
CA SER A 148 -7.34 -8.28 4.75
C SER A 148 -8.72 -7.64 4.55
N ILE A 149 -9.00 -6.60 5.35
CA ILE A 149 -10.20 -5.75 5.23
C ILE A 149 -9.87 -4.32 4.78
N GLY A 150 -8.76 -4.16 4.05
CA GLY A 150 -8.37 -2.90 3.42
C GLY A 150 -6.85 -2.68 3.41
N CYS A 151 -6.20 -3.00 4.53
CA CYS A 151 -4.76 -2.83 4.73
C CYS A 151 -3.90 -3.78 3.87
N VAL A 152 -2.60 -3.49 3.82
CA VAL A 152 -1.57 -4.35 3.21
C VAL A 152 -0.84 -5.05 4.36
N ARG A 153 -1.14 -6.32 4.58
CA ARG A 153 -0.53 -7.13 5.63
C ARG A 153 0.80 -7.70 5.16
N MET A 154 1.74 -7.86 6.09
CA MET A 154 3.07 -8.41 5.87
C MET A 154 3.47 -9.33 7.03
N CYS A 155 4.50 -10.16 6.83
CA CYS A 155 5.14 -10.88 7.92
C CYS A 155 5.76 -9.85 8.89
N PRO A 156 5.75 -10.08 10.21
CA PRO A 156 6.36 -9.17 11.18
C PRO A 156 7.82 -8.84 10.88
N GLU A 157 8.62 -9.84 10.48
CA GLU A 157 10.03 -9.69 10.11
C GLU A 157 10.20 -8.83 8.86
N ASP A 158 9.36 -9.05 7.85
CA ASP A 158 9.45 -8.37 6.57
C ASP A 158 8.97 -6.92 6.66
N VAL A 159 7.90 -6.65 7.41
CA VAL A 159 7.49 -5.27 7.66
C VAL A 159 8.53 -4.53 8.49
N ALA A 160 9.23 -5.20 9.42
CA ALA A 160 10.31 -4.59 10.19
C ALA A 160 11.50 -4.21 9.31
N LYS A 161 11.89 -5.09 8.36
CA LYS A 161 12.90 -4.77 7.35
C LYS A 161 12.48 -3.60 6.48
N LEU A 162 11.28 -3.67 5.88
CA LEU A 162 10.74 -2.59 5.06
C LEU A 162 10.72 -1.27 5.85
N TYR A 163 10.19 -1.28 7.08
CA TYR A 163 10.11 -0.11 7.95
C TYR A 163 11.46 0.56 8.16
N SER A 164 12.54 -0.21 8.37
CA SER A 164 13.89 0.33 8.58
C SER A 164 14.42 1.12 7.38
N GLU A 165 13.86 0.84 6.19
CA GLU A 165 14.20 1.51 4.95
C GLU A 165 13.26 2.68 4.64
N MET A 166 12.09 2.78 5.29
CA MET A 166 11.05 3.77 4.96
C MET A 166 11.19 5.07 5.75
N HIS A 167 10.81 6.17 5.11
CA HIS A 167 10.73 7.50 5.73
C HIS A 167 9.38 8.16 5.42
N VAL A 168 8.94 9.08 6.29
CA VAL A 168 7.80 9.95 5.99
C VAL A 168 8.04 10.66 4.66
N GLY A 169 7.05 10.64 3.77
CA GLY A 169 7.12 11.15 2.41
C GLY A 169 7.52 10.12 1.35
N THR A 170 7.97 8.91 1.74
CA THR A 170 8.23 7.85 0.76
C THR A 170 6.95 7.54 -0.02
N LEU A 171 7.07 7.47 -1.36
CA LEU A 171 5.95 7.20 -2.24
C LEU A 171 5.62 5.71 -2.27
N VAL A 172 4.32 5.42 -2.29
CA VAL A 172 3.78 4.06 -2.42
C VAL A 172 2.80 4.06 -3.58
N TYR A 173 2.90 3.08 -4.47
CA TYR A 173 1.97 2.87 -5.57
C TYR A 173 1.23 1.54 -5.40
N ILE A 174 -0.10 1.54 -5.39
CA ILE A 174 -0.91 0.32 -5.29
C ILE A 174 -1.69 0.12 -6.59
N HIS A 175 -1.58 -1.06 -7.20
CA HIS A 175 -2.21 -1.38 -8.48
C HIS A 175 -2.66 -2.84 -8.63
N ASP A 176 -3.46 -3.10 -9.68
CA ASP A 176 -3.71 -4.45 -10.24
C ASP A 176 -2.66 -4.77 -11.31
N ARG A 177 -2.31 -6.06 -11.46
CA ARG A 177 -1.40 -6.56 -12.50
C ARG A 177 -1.96 -6.35 -13.92
N LYS A 178 -3.28 -6.15 -14.04
CA LYS A 178 -3.93 -5.85 -15.33
C LYS A 178 -3.40 -4.56 -15.98
N LYS A 179 -2.80 -3.66 -15.21
CA LYS A 179 -2.19 -2.43 -15.72
C LYS A 179 -0.67 -2.52 -15.64
N SER A 180 -0.01 -2.14 -16.72
CA SER A 180 1.42 -1.89 -16.72
C SER A 180 1.78 -0.78 -15.75
N LEU A 181 3.00 -0.82 -15.23
CA LEU A 181 3.50 0.20 -14.30
C LEU A 181 3.71 1.52 -15.06
N PRO A 182 3.41 2.68 -14.46
CA PRO A 182 3.38 3.94 -15.19
C PRO A 182 4.74 4.44 -15.70
N TRP A 183 5.83 3.84 -15.22
CA TRP A 183 7.19 4.08 -15.70
C TRP A 183 7.71 3.04 -16.71
N GLN A 184 6.89 2.04 -17.07
CA GLN A 184 7.26 1.06 -18.09
C GLN A 184 6.84 1.53 -19.49
N PRO A 185 7.62 1.23 -20.54
CA PRO A 185 7.24 1.59 -21.92
C PRO A 185 5.85 1.06 -22.34
N SER A 186 5.48 -0.13 -21.87
CA SER A 186 4.19 -0.77 -22.15
C SER A 186 2.98 0.03 -21.64
N TYR A 187 3.17 0.92 -20.67
CA TYR A 187 2.13 1.80 -20.15
C TYR A 187 1.62 2.79 -21.18
N PHE A 188 2.53 3.44 -21.91
CA PHE A 188 2.15 4.45 -22.90
C PHE A 188 1.45 3.85 -24.12
N SER A 189 1.76 2.60 -24.47
CA SER A 189 1.03 1.85 -25.49
C SER A 189 -0.43 1.61 -25.10
N SER A 190 -0.71 1.36 -23.81
CA SER A 190 -2.06 1.15 -23.31
C SER A 190 -2.90 2.44 -23.25
N LEU A 191 -2.26 3.59 -23.00
CA LEU A 191 -2.94 4.90 -22.99
C LEU A 191 -3.40 5.33 -24.39
N LYS A 192 -2.63 5.03 -25.44
CA LYS A 192 -3.02 5.36 -26.82
C LYS A 192 -4.31 4.66 -27.27
N MET A 193 -4.61 3.47 -26.74
CA MET A 193 -5.86 2.76 -27.03
C MET A 193 -7.09 3.34 -26.34
N LEU A 194 -6.92 4.21 -25.34
CA LEU A 194 -8.03 4.86 -24.63
C LEU A 194 -8.39 6.23 -25.22
N CYS A 195 -7.56 6.77 -26.11
CA CYS A 195 -7.77 8.05 -26.79
C CYS A 195 -8.18 7.90 -28.26
N SER A 196 -8.35 6.66 -28.74
CA SER A 196 -8.92 6.29 -30.05
C SER A 196 -10.35 5.82 -29.89
#